data_AF-A0AAW2GKB9-F1
#
_entry.id   AF-A0AAW2GKB9-F1
#
_cell.length_a   1.000
_cell.length_b   1.000
_cell.length_c   1.000
_cell.angle_alpha   90.00
_cell.angle_beta   90.00
_cell.angle_gamma   90.00
#
_symmetry.space_group_name_H-M   'P 1'
#
loop_
_entity.id
_entity.type
_entity.pdbx_description
1 polymer ?
#
loop_
_entity_poly.entity_id
_entity_poly.type
_entity_poly.pdbx_seq_one_letter_code
_entity_poly.pdbx_strand_id
1 'polypeptide(L)'
;MDYLFLKWQEYPPDANHGFYMGSAIITALLPIARNYTALPLDGSTITSSFNASRDDYLVQLRTESLLISLPTPDFSMPYNVICLACTAVALAFGPLHNISTKRLVLKRIEKDWKSKVVSFFIDFISFIGKIFRAKKKQE
;
A
#
# COMPACT_ATOMS: atom_id res chain seq x y z
N MET A 1 -16.21 7.30 -10.01
CA MET A 1 -15.25 8.35 -10.39
C MET A 1 -14.90 9.07 -9.10
N ASP A 2 -13.62 9.29 -8.81
CA ASP A 2 -13.06 10.00 -7.62
C ASP A 2 -12.31 9.15 -6.57
N TYR A 3 -11.85 7.94 -6.90
CA TYR A 3 -10.88 7.20 -6.06
C TYR A 3 -9.40 7.53 -6.38
N LEU A 4 -9.14 8.50 -7.25
CA LEU A 4 -7.78 8.86 -7.73
C LEU A 4 -7.12 10.02 -6.96
N PHE A 5 -7.85 10.69 -6.07
CA PHE A 5 -7.34 11.80 -5.25
C PHE A 5 -7.97 11.77 -3.85
N LEU A 6 -7.67 10.75 -3.03
CA LEU A 6 -7.96 10.85 -1.60
C LEU A 6 -6.92 11.75 -0.94
N LYS A 7 -7.39 12.78 -0.22
CA LYS A 7 -6.49 13.69 0.52
C LYS A 7 -5.86 12.91 1.66
N TRP A 8 -4.55 13.05 1.86
CA TRP A 8 -3.79 12.38 2.94
C TRP A 8 -4.30 12.67 4.37
N GLN A 9 -5.20 13.65 4.53
CA GLN A 9 -5.84 14.02 5.79
C GLN A 9 -7.21 13.37 6.01
N GLU A 10 -7.84 12.78 4.99
CA GLU A 10 -9.16 12.13 5.10
C GLU A 10 -9.08 10.75 5.76
N TYR A 11 -7.89 10.17 5.89
CA TYR A 11 -7.64 8.98 6.70
C TYR A 11 -6.43 9.22 7.61
N PRO A 12 -6.57 9.17 8.95
CA PRO A 12 -5.41 9.09 9.82
C PRO A 12 -4.62 7.83 9.45
N PRO A 13 -3.28 7.83 9.57
CA PRO A 13 -2.39 6.75 9.11
C PRO A 13 -2.52 5.44 9.91
N ASP A 14 -3.68 5.15 10.48
CA ASP A 14 -3.97 3.92 11.20
C ASP A 14 -4.62 2.89 10.27
N ALA A 15 -3.77 2.09 9.63
CA ALA A 15 -4.21 0.95 8.84
C ALA A 15 -4.87 -0.16 9.68
N ASN A 16 -4.82 -0.08 11.02
CA ASN A 16 -5.44 -1.07 11.91
C ASN A 16 -6.93 -0.80 12.19
N HIS A 17 -7.44 0.38 11.85
CA HIS A 17 -8.85 0.72 12.08
C HIS A 17 -9.80 -0.04 11.14
N GLY A 18 -9.31 -0.50 9.98
CA GLY A 18 -10.15 -1.15 8.97
C GLY A 18 -11.07 -0.18 8.22
N PHE A 19 -11.77 -0.69 7.21
CA PHE A 19 -12.68 0.06 6.36
C PHE A 19 -14.13 -0.19 6.76
N TYR A 20 -14.91 0.89 6.95
CA TYR A 20 -16.34 0.78 7.18
C TYR A 20 -17.07 0.49 5.86
N MET A 21 -17.64 -0.70 5.74
CA MET A 21 -18.56 -1.05 4.67
C MET A 21 -19.98 -0.63 5.06
N GLY A 22 -20.68 0.02 4.12
CA GLY A 22 -22.08 0.39 4.27
C GLY A 22 -22.97 -0.83 4.55
N SER A 23 -24.10 -0.59 5.21
CA SER A 23 -25.06 -1.63 5.55
C SER A 23 -25.60 -2.34 4.30
N ALA A 24 -25.67 -3.68 4.37
CA ALA A 24 -26.32 -4.46 3.34
C ALA A 24 -27.83 -4.34 3.47
N ILE A 25 -28.51 -4.34 2.33
CA ILE A 25 -29.97 -4.31 2.24
C ILE A 25 -30.42 -5.66 1.71
N ILE A 26 -31.22 -6.37 2.49
CA ILE A 26 -31.91 -7.58 2.04
C ILE A 26 -33.37 -7.20 1.79
N THR A 27 -33.79 -7.29 0.54
CA THR A 27 -35.17 -7.06 0.14
C THR A 27 -35.81 -8.40 -0.20
N ALA A 28 -36.93 -8.72 0.44
CA ALA A 28 -37.71 -9.92 0.17
C ALA A 28 -39.18 -9.54 -0.04
N LEU A 29 -39.85 -10.30 -0.90
CA LEU A 29 -41.28 -10.18 -1.14
C LEU A 29 -41.94 -11.43 -0.54
N LEU A 30 -42.73 -11.23 0.51
CA LEU A 30 -43.42 -12.31 1.22
C LEU A 30 -44.85 -12.40 0.72
N PRO A 31 -45.34 -13.58 0.31
CA PRO A 31 -46.72 -13.73 -0.13
C PRO A 31 -47.72 -13.45 1.00
N ILE A 32 -47.35 -13.76 2.25
CA ILE A 32 -48.17 -13.56 3.45
C ILE A 32 -47.28 -13.08 4.61
N ALA A 33 -47.67 -11.99 5.27
CA ALA A 33 -46.91 -11.35 6.36
C ALA A 33 -47.53 -11.63 7.76
N ARG A 34 -47.57 -12.89 8.18
CA ARG A 34 -48.18 -13.28 9.49
C ARG A 34 -47.36 -12.89 10.72
N ASN A 35 -46.03 -12.81 10.60
CA ASN A 35 -45.11 -12.53 11.70
C ASN A 35 -44.24 -11.28 11.44
N TYR A 36 -44.75 -10.33 10.65
CA TYR A 36 -44.04 -9.10 10.32
C TYR A 36 -44.82 -7.90 10.85
N THR A 37 -44.18 -7.05 11.65
CA THR A 37 -44.83 -5.94 12.37
C THR A 37 -44.41 -4.55 11.91
N ALA A 38 -43.76 -4.42 10.75
CA ALA A 38 -43.41 -3.10 10.23
C ALA A 38 -44.54 -2.46 9.41
N LEU A 39 -44.37 -1.16 9.14
CA LEU A 39 -45.30 -0.40 8.30
C LEU A 39 -45.10 -0.77 6.82
N PRO A 40 -46.18 -1.01 6.06
CA PRO A 40 -46.09 -1.22 4.62
C PRO A 40 -45.69 0.08 3.92
N LEU A 41 -45.05 -0.01 2.75
CA LEU A 41 -44.59 1.17 2.00
C LEU A 41 -45.73 2.16 1.67
N ASP A 42 -46.95 1.64 1.49
CA ASP A 42 -48.14 2.44 1.15
C ASP A 42 -48.92 2.95 2.37
N GLY A 43 -48.54 2.55 3.60
CA GLY A 43 -49.33 2.79 4.82
C GLY A 43 -48.54 3.48 5.91
N SER A 44 -49.13 4.50 6.53
CA SER A 44 -48.51 5.28 7.61
C SER A 44 -49.08 4.99 9.01
N THR A 45 -50.18 4.24 9.08
CA THR A 45 -50.91 4.00 10.33
C THR A 45 -50.55 2.66 10.96
N ILE A 46 -50.55 2.59 12.30
CA ILE A 46 -50.28 1.34 13.05
C ILE A 46 -51.29 0.23 12.71
N THR A 47 -52.53 0.57 12.35
CA THR A 47 -53.53 -0.41 11.91
C THR A 47 -53.14 -1.13 10.61
N SER A 48 -52.29 -0.52 9.78
CA SER A 48 -51.79 -1.11 8.54
C SER A 48 -50.68 -2.15 8.75
N SER A 49 -50.02 -2.17 9.92
CA SER A 49 -48.97 -3.16 10.23
C SER A 49 -49.52 -4.51 10.71
N PHE A 50 -50.74 -4.53 11.26
CA PHE A 50 -51.38 -5.76 11.76
C PHE A 50 -52.24 -6.48 10.73
N ASN A 51 -52.41 -5.90 9.54
CA ASN A 51 -53.32 -6.42 8.52
C ASN A 51 -52.58 -7.36 7.55
N ALA A 52 -52.42 -8.64 7.93
CA ALA A 52 -51.81 -9.71 7.12
C ALA A 52 -52.67 -10.16 5.91
N SER A 53 -53.58 -9.30 5.44
CA SER A 53 -54.59 -9.61 4.41
C SER A 53 -54.23 -9.11 3.01
N ARG A 54 -53.04 -8.54 2.81
CA ARG A 54 -52.55 -8.13 1.49
C ARG A 54 -51.78 -9.28 0.85
N ASP A 55 -52.01 -9.47 -0.43
CA ASP A 55 -51.15 -10.30 -1.29
C ASP A 55 -49.86 -9.52 -1.52
N ASP A 56 -48.73 -10.14 -1.18
CA ASP A 56 -47.37 -9.62 -1.29
C ASP A 56 -46.99 -8.46 -0.35
N TYR A 57 -45.95 -8.71 0.44
CA TYR A 57 -45.41 -7.77 1.41
C TYR A 57 -43.92 -7.56 1.14
N LEU A 58 -43.54 -6.33 0.78
CA LEU A 58 -42.13 -5.96 0.63
C LEU A 58 -41.50 -5.75 2.01
N VAL A 59 -40.53 -6.60 2.34
CA VAL A 59 -39.74 -6.51 3.56
C VAL A 59 -38.32 -6.08 3.20
N GLN A 60 -37.84 -5.02 3.83
CA GLN A 60 -36.46 -4.56 3.70
C GLN A 60 -35.74 -4.65 5.05
N LEU A 61 -34.74 -5.51 5.14
CA LEU A 61 -33.87 -5.65 6.29
C LEU A 61 -32.56 -4.91 6.00
N ARG A 62 -32.13 -4.06 6.93
CA ARG A 62 -30.83 -3.39 6.86
C ARG A 62 -29.93 -4.01 7.92
N THR A 63 -28.76 -4.48 7.51
CA THR A 63 -27.76 -4.98 8.46
C THR A 63 -27.03 -3.81 9.13
N GLU A 64 -26.27 -4.09 10.17
CA GLU A 64 -25.33 -3.11 10.72
C GLU A 64 -24.17 -2.83 9.74
N SER A 65 -23.49 -1.70 9.94
CA SER A 65 -22.27 -1.37 9.22
C SER A 65 -21.15 -2.31 9.63
N LEU A 66 -20.47 -2.91 8.67
CA LEU A 66 -19.43 -3.90 8.92
C LEU A 66 -18.06 -3.24 8.82
N LEU A 67 -17.19 -3.50 9.80
CA LEU A 67 -15.78 -3.07 9.77
C LEU A 67 -14.95 -4.19 9.14
N ILE A 68 -14.39 -3.93 7.96
CA ILE A 68 -13.53 -4.86 7.22
C ILE A 68 -12.07 -4.52 7.51
N SER A 69 -11.34 -5.46 8.11
CA SER A 69 -9.88 -5.38 8.12
C SER A 69 -9.35 -5.77 6.74
N LEU A 70 -8.95 -4.77 5.95
CA LEU A 70 -8.19 -5.02 4.74
C LEU A 70 -6.81 -5.57 5.12
N PRO A 71 -6.21 -6.45 4.31
CA PRO A 71 -4.80 -6.82 4.51
C PRO A 71 -3.98 -5.53 4.44
N THR A 72 -3.35 -5.16 5.55
CA THR A 72 -2.60 -3.91 5.64
C THR A 72 -1.43 -4.00 4.66
N PRO A 73 -1.30 -3.05 3.73
CA PRO A 73 -0.18 -3.06 2.80
C PRO A 73 1.11 -2.83 3.59
N ASP A 74 2.14 -3.62 3.31
CA ASP A 74 3.40 -3.58 4.03
C ASP A 74 4.08 -2.21 3.88
N PHE A 75 3.95 -1.35 4.88
CA PHE A 75 4.63 -0.06 4.93
C PHE A 75 6.15 -0.19 5.02
N SER A 76 6.69 -1.39 5.20
CA SER A 76 8.13 -1.69 5.15
C SER A 76 8.69 -1.75 3.72
N MET A 77 7.86 -2.05 2.70
CA MET A 77 8.32 -2.08 1.30
C MET A 77 8.90 -0.75 0.82
N PRO A 78 8.26 0.42 1.02
CA PRO A 78 8.85 1.69 0.64
C PRO A 78 10.13 2.02 1.42
N TYR A 79 10.27 1.56 2.68
CA TYR A 79 11.53 1.73 3.43
C TYR A 79 12.70 1.02 2.76
N ASN A 80 12.50 -0.21 2.28
CA ASN A 80 13.54 -0.95 1.58
C ASN A 80 13.97 -0.24 0.28
N VAL A 81 13.00 0.35 -0.44
CA VAL A 81 13.28 1.11 -1.67
C VAL A 81 14.05 2.39 -1.37
N ILE A 82 13.69 3.12 -0.31
CA ILE A 82 14.41 4.34 0.10
C ILE A 82 15.85 4.02 0.50
N CYS A 83 16.05 2.93 1.26
CA CYS A 83 17.38 2.45 1.61
C CYS A 83 18.21 2.11 0.36
N LEU A 84 17.63 1.37 -0.60
CA LEU A 84 18.29 1.04 -1.87
C LEU A 84 18.64 2.31 -2.65
N ALA A 85 17.69 3.23 -2.84
CA ALA A 85 17.91 4.48 -3.56
C ALA A 85 19.03 5.33 -2.91
N CYS A 86 19.02 5.44 -1.59
CA CYS A 86 20.06 6.16 -0.84
C CYS A 86 21.45 5.54 -1.05
N THR A 87 21.56 4.21 -1.00
CA THR A 87 22.84 3.53 -1.27
C THR A 87 23.31 3.70 -2.71
N ALA A 88 22.41 3.65 -3.69
CA ALA A 88 22.75 3.85 -5.09
C ALA A 88 23.27 5.28 -5.34
N VAL A 89 22.64 6.29 -4.75
CA VAL A 89 23.09 7.69 -4.84
C VAL A 89 24.46 7.87 -4.19
N ALA A 90 24.70 7.26 -3.02
CA ALA A 90 25.99 7.34 -2.35
C ALA A 90 27.14 6.72 -3.19
N LEU A 91 26.89 5.59 -3.86
CA LEU A 91 27.88 4.95 -4.74
C LEU A 91 28.13 5.77 -6.02
N ALA A 92 27.09 6.40 -6.57
CA ALA A 92 27.21 7.21 -7.79
C ALA A 92 27.85 8.59 -7.55
N PHE A 93 27.74 9.13 -6.34
CA PHE A 93 28.19 10.49 -6.03
C PHE A 93 29.68 10.72 -6.30
N GLY A 94 30.56 9.77 -5.94
CA GLY A 94 32.01 9.91 -6.15
C GLY A 94 32.40 10.09 -7.63
N PRO A 95 32.03 9.15 -8.52
CA PRO A 95 32.28 9.26 -9.95
C PRO A 95 31.62 10.51 -10.57
N LEU A 96 30.36 10.79 -10.23
CA LEU A 96 29.62 11.95 -10.76
C LEU A 96 30.29 13.26 -10.36
N HIS A 97 30.69 13.40 -9.10
CA HIS A 97 31.39 14.58 -8.60
C HIS A 97 32.75 14.76 -9.27
N ASN A 98 33.47 13.67 -9.53
CA ASN A 98 34.76 13.70 -10.21
C ASN A 98 34.65 14.10 -11.69
N ILE A 99 33.61 13.66 -12.39
CA ILE A 99 33.33 14.05 -13.79
C ILE A 99 32.90 15.51 -13.87
N SER A 100 32.00 15.95 -12.99
CA SER A 100 31.45 17.32 -13.03
C SER A 100 32.45 18.38 -12.59
N THR A 101 33.36 18.07 -11.67
CA THR A 101 34.30 19.06 -11.09
C THR A 101 35.65 19.12 -11.81
N LYS A 102 36.12 18.01 -12.42
CA LYS A 102 37.43 17.99 -13.07
C LYS A 102 37.35 18.34 -14.56
N ARG A 103 38.27 19.19 -15.00
CA ARG A 103 38.46 19.50 -16.43
C ARG A 103 39.02 18.26 -17.13
N LEU A 104 38.24 17.64 -18.00
CA LEU A 104 38.65 16.46 -18.74
C LEU A 104 39.71 16.85 -19.78
N VAL A 105 40.96 16.53 -19.50
CA VAL A 105 42.07 16.67 -20.46
C VAL A 105 42.18 15.37 -21.24
N LEU A 106 41.95 15.43 -22.54
CA LEU A 106 42.12 14.30 -23.46
C LEU A 106 43.60 13.90 -23.50
N LYS A 107 43.96 12.85 -22.76
CA LYS A 107 45.26 12.18 -22.90
C LYS A 107 45.11 11.09 -23.96
N ARG A 108 46.01 11.06 -24.95
CA ARG A 108 46.05 10.02 -25.98
C ARG A 108 46.11 8.65 -25.30
N ILE A 109 45.18 7.77 -25.65
CA ILE A 109 44.99 6.46 -25.02
C ILE A 109 46.21 5.58 -25.33
N GLU A 110 47.03 5.32 -24.33
CA GLU A 110 47.93 4.17 -24.30
C GLU A 110 47.13 2.97 -23.76
N LYS A 111 47.31 1.77 -24.33
CA LYS A 111 46.39 0.61 -24.28
C LYS A 111 46.14 -0.04 -22.91
N ASP A 112 46.44 0.62 -21.79
CA ASP A 112 46.46 0.05 -20.44
C ASP A 112 45.15 0.22 -19.64
N TRP A 113 44.03 0.53 -20.28
CA TRP A 113 42.71 0.60 -19.60
C TRP A 113 42.33 -0.72 -18.94
N LYS A 114 42.60 -1.85 -19.61
CA LYS A 114 42.20 -3.17 -19.12
C LYS A 114 42.94 -3.53 -17.82
N SER A 115 44.23 -3.22 -17.72
CA SER A 115 45.01 -3.52 -16.50
C SER A 115 44.59 -2.64 -15.33
N LYS A 116 44.26 -1.36 -15.56
CA LYS A 116 43.75 -0.45 -14.51
C LYS A 116 42.37 -0.82 -13.98
N VAL A 117 41.46 -1.27 -14.84
CA VAL A 117 40.13 -1.72 -14.39
C VAL A 117 40.25 -3.00 -13.59
N VAL A 118 41.07 -3.95 -14.04
CA VAL A 118 41.31 -5.21 -13.31
C VAL A 118 41.98 -4.93 -11.95
N SER A 119 42.96 -4.03 -11.88
CA SER A 119 43.58 -3.67 -10.59
C SER A 119 42.58 -3.00 -9.65
N PHE A 120 41.69 -2.14 -10.17
CA PHE A 120 40.64 -1.49 -9.37
C PHE A 120 39.65 -2.51 -8.80
N PHE A 121 39.27 -3.53 -9.57
CA PHE A 121 38.43 -4.63 -9.09
C PHE A 121 39.14 -5.51 -8.05
N ILE A 122 40.44 -5.80 -8.24
CA ILE A 122 41.23 -6.58 -7.26
C ILE A 122 41.36 -5.80 -5.93
N ASP A 123 41.64 -4.50 -5.99
CA ASP A 123 41.71 -3.65 -4.80
C ASP A 123 40.35 -3.54 -4.10
N PHE A 124 39.26 -3.46 -4.86
CA PHE A 124 37.90 -3.47 -4.33
C PHE A 124 37.56 -4.79 -3.62
N ILE A 125 37.94 -5.94 -4.20
CA ILE A 125 37.75 -7.27 -3.59
C ILE A 125 38.61 -7.40 -2.31
N SER A 126 39.86 -6.92 -2.33
CA SER A 126 40.75 -6.87 -1.15
C SER A 126 40.16 -5.99 -0.04
N PHE A 127 39.57 -4.85 -0.41
CA PHE A 127 38.91 -3.94 0.51
C PHE A 127 37.66 -4.57 1.15
N ILE A 128 36.82 -5.24 0.35
CA ILE A 128 35.69 -6.03 0.88
C ILE A 128 36.17 -7.18 1.77
N GLY A 129 37.23 -7.88 1.39
CA GLY A 129 37.84 -8.94 2.20
C GLY A 129 38.36 -8.45 3.55
N LYS A 130 38.98 -7.26 3.60
CA LYS A 130 39.43 -6.62 4.85
C LYS A 130 38.25 -6.20 5.72
N ILE A 131 37.19 -5.65 5.13
CA ILE A 131 35.95 -5.30 5.84
C ILE A 131 35.28 -6.53 6.46
N PHE A 132 35.23 -7.65 5.74
CA PHE A 132 34.65 -8.89 6.25
C PHE A 132 35.51 -9.51 7.36
N ARG A 133 36.84 -9.42 7.24
CA ARG A 133 37.78 -9.90 8.27
C ARG A 133 37.78 -9.02 9.53
N ALA A 134 37.52 -7.72 9.39
CA ALA A 134 37.35 -6.81 10.52
C ALA A 134 36.06 -7.10 11.31
N LYS A 135 34.97 -7.52 10.63
CA LYS A 135 33.75 -7.99 11.32
C LYS A 135 33.95 -9.29 12.11
N LYS A 136 34.86 -10.19 11.68
CA LYS A 136 35.12 -11.47 12.37
C LYS A 136 36.01 -11.37 13.61
N LYS A 137 36.56 -10.19 13.93
CA LYS A 137 37.44 -9.95 15.10
C LYS A 137 36.69 -9.28 16.27
N GLN A 138 35.37 -9.10 16.15
CA GLN A 138 34.51 -8.53 17.20
C GLN A 138 33.49 -9.56 17.76
N GLU A 139 33.65 -10.84 17.44
CA GLU A 139 33.10 -11.95 18.23
C GLU A 139 34.17 -12.46 19.21
#